data_AF-A0AAE9JDR0-F1
#
_entry.id   AF-A0AAE9JDR0-F1
#
_cell.length_a   1.000
_cell.length_b   1.000
_cell.length_c   1.000
_cell.angle_alpha   90.00
_cell.angle_beta   90.00
_cell.angle_gamma   90.00
#
_symmetry.space_group_name_H-M   'P 1'
#
loop_
_entity.id
_entity.type
_entity.pdbx_description
1 polymer ?
#
loop_
_entity_poly.entity_id
_entity_poly.type
_entity_poly.pdbx_seq_one_letter_code
_entity_poly.pdbx_strand_id
1 'polypeptide(L)'
;MLAVIRYLVAIFNCSESIISELFIDVGVIEDSRSVCEHFMKFKTVERLAFHQSVDNDRNKLNLAQNFNWILENLKIHELYCGVDLFEQKMVRTPEGEFEIRRLPLRLDKALRLNHFCLKHATWFTSKDLMELYADTAIIGGNELTAEDLNTFLKNWLNSTSNKLCWLEIQFDAEDEERKAKITEGLELTLSSYKLINEKCSCPYRRFESSKRVPFEFPADTKQITRADGEIGTIAMTSDTFFFHVKNTGPITPPKVPDGVRPPDSVRIVQERMHLVNAERLHHELMYRQFEMDNLQRILNKEQTKSQTEEDDRLRKRHKDLVRHLDKELGKLEKNEVGRRERVEREGQVVEAAMNVAGVIAMNNIH
;
A
#
# COMPACT_ATOMS: atom_id res chain seq x y z
N MET A 1 13.97 -0.24 -15.98
CA MET A 1 12.68 -0.87 -16.34
C MET A 1 11.91 -0.07 -17.41
N LEU A 2 11.66 1.25 -17.21
CA LEU A 2 11.02 2.14 -18.19
C LEU A 2 11.64 2.11 -19.61
N ALA A 3 12.96 2.06 -19.72
CA ALA A 3 13.65 1.99 -21.02
C ALA A 3 13.29 0.73 -21.82
N VAL A 4 13.09 -0.42 -21.18
CA VAL A 4 12.77 -1.69 -21.86
C VAL A 4 11.33 -1.67 -22.39
N ILE A 5 10.38 -1.13 -21.60
CA ILE A 5 8.97 -0.99 -22.00
C ILE A 5 8.85 -0.03 -23.19
N ARG A 6 9.61 1.07 -23.19
CA ARG A 6 9.71 2.03 -24.32
C ARG A 6 10.05 1.35 -25.63
N TYR A 7 11.08 0.50 -25.62
CA TYR A 7 11.53 -0.18 -26.83
C TYR A 7 10.53 -1.23 -27.31
N LEU A 8 9.92 -2.01 -26.40
CA LEU A 8 8.94 -3.04 -26.79
C LEU A 8 7.72 -2.44 -27.50
N VAL A 9 7.12 -1.39 -26.96
CA VAL A 9 5.93 -0.77 -27.59
C VAL A 9 6.30 -0.02 -28.89
N ALA A 10 7.51 0.52 -29.00
CA ALA A 10 7.95 1.18 -30.22
C ALA A 10 8.22 0.19 -31.37
N ILE A 11 8.61 -1.05 -31.06
CA ILE A 11 8.95 -2.08 -32.04
C ILE A 11 7.71 -2.84 -32.53
N PHE A 12 6.74 -3.09 -31.66
CA PHE A 12 5.52 -3.83 -32.01
C PHE A 12 4.36 -2.87 -32.32
N ASN A 13 3.65 -3.09 -33.43
CA ASN A 13 2.41 -2.38 -33.69
C ASN A 13 1.30 -2.91 -32.77
N CYS A 14 1.16 -2.29 -31.61
CA CYS A 14 0.20 -2.69 -30.58
C CYS A 14 -1.20 -2.06 -30.76
N SER A 15 -1.52 -1.45 -31.91
CA SER A 15 -2.76 -0.67 -32.07
C SER A 15 -4.03 -1.50 -31.89
N GLU A 16 -4.00 -2.77 -32.28
CA GLU A 16 -5.11 -3.71 -32.10
C GLU A 16 -4.96 -4.58 -30.84
N SER A 17 -3.86 -4.43 -30.11
CA SER A 17 -3.60 -5.21 -28.90
C SER A 17 -4.43 -4.68 -27.73
N ILE A 18 -4.91 -5.62 -26.93
CA ILE A 18 -5.67 -5.37 -25.70
C ILE A 18 -4.74 -5.66 -24.52
N ILE A 19 -4.67 -4.73 -23.57
CA ILE A 19 -3.97 -4.94 -22.30
C ILE A 19 -4.99 -5.46 -21.30
N SER A 20 -4.82 -6.71 -20.85
CA SER A 20 -5.73 -7.31 -19.87
C SER A 20 -5.68 -6.59 -18.52
N GLU A 21 -4.50 -6.12 -18.13
CA GLU A 21 -4.29 -5.43 -16.86
C GLU A 21 -3.04 -4.57 -16.90
N LEU A 22 -3.18 -3.31 -16.47
CA LEU A 22 -2.09 -2.39 -16.21
C LEU A 22 -2.08 -2.06 -14.71
N PHE A 23 -1.07 -2.57 -14.01
CA PHE A 23 -0.92 -2.44 -12.57
C PHE A 23 0.24 -1.51 -12.25
N ILE A 24 -0.03 -0.46 -11.47
CA ILE A 24 0.93 0.60 -11.15
C ILE A 24 1.06 0.72 -9.63
N ASP A 25 2.26 0.39 -9.14
CA ASP A 25 2.63 0.59 -7.73
C ASP A 25 3.13 2.01 -7.52
N VAL A 26 2.29 2.85 -6.94
CA VAL A 26 2.64 4.25 -6.65
C VAL A 26 3.69 4.33 -5.53
N GLY A 27 3.89 3.27 -4.74
CA GLY A 27 5.00 3.20 -3.78
C GLY A 27 6.38 3.15 -4.46
N VAL A 28 6.44 2.66 -5.71
CA VAL A 28 7.69 2.43 -6.45
C VAL A 28 7.80 3.32 -7.69
N ILE A 29 6.69 3.54 -8.39
CA ILE A 29 6.61 4.31 -9.64
C ILE A 29 6.39 5.78 -9.33
N GLU A 30 7.42 6.59 -9.55
CA GLU A 30 7.35 8.04 -9.34
C GLU A 30 6.47 8.76 -10.36
N ASP A 31 6.57 8.38 -11.63
CA ASP A 31 5.88 9.05 -12.74
C ASP A 31 4.90 8.08 -13.43
N SER A 32 3.69 8.02 -12.89
CA SER A 32 2.62 7.17 -13.42
C SER A 32 2.17 7.62 -14.81
N ARG A 33 2.25 8.93 -15.10
CA ARG A 33 1.91 9.46 -16.42
C ARG A 33 2.85 8.94 -17.48
N SER A 34 4.16 9.07 -17.27
CA SER A 34 5.16 8.57 -18.20
C SER A 34 4.97 7.08 -18.48
N VAL A 35 4.63 6.26 -17.48
CA VAL A 35 4.31 4.85 -17.70
C VAL A 35 3.08 4.70 -18.61
N CYS A 36 1.98 5.38 -18.28
CA CYS A 36 0.72 5.34 -19.03
C CYS A 36 0.85 5.84 -20.49
N GLU A 37 1.71 6.81 -20.78
CA GLU A 37 1.94 7.32 -22.14
C GLU A 37 2.32 6.21 -23.13
N HIS A 38 3.02 5.17 -22.68
CA HIS A 38 3.39 4.03 -23.54
C HIS A 38 2.19 3.17 -23.94
N PHE A 39 1.08 3.23 -23.20
CA PHE A 39 -0.08 2.37 -23.43
C PHE A 39 -1.21 3.07 -24.21
N MET A 40 -1.07 4.36 -24.54
CA MET A 40 -2.09 5.13 -25.25
C MET A 40 -2.42 4.60 -26.66
N LYS A 41 -1.45 3.94 -27.31
CA LYS A 41 -1.65 3.41 -28.67
C LYS A 41 -2.44 2.11 -28.68
N PHE A 42 -2.60 1.43 -27.56
CA PHE A 42 -3.31 0.16 -27.50
C PHE A 42 -4.81 0.35 -27.73
N LYS A 43 -5.47 -0.72 -28.16
CA LYS A 43 -6.91 -0.71 -28.42
C LYS A 43 -7.71 -0.38 -27.17
N THR A 44 -7.36 -1.02 -26.06
CA THR A 44 -7.98 -0.82 -24.75
C THR A 44 -7.09 -1.39 -23.64
N VAL A 45 -7.27 -0.84 -22.44
CA VAL A 45 -6.78 -1.34 -21.16
C VAL A 45 -8.01 -1.88 -20.42
N GLU A 46 -8.15 -3.21 -20.33
CA GLU A 46 -9.30 -3.83 -19.68
C GLU A 46 -9.38 -3.46 -18.20
N ARG A 47 -8.24 -3.38 -17.51
CA ARG A 47 -8.16 -2.95 -16.12
C ARG A 47 -6.96 -2.04 -15.89
N LEU A 48 -7.21 -0.84 -15.39
CA LEU A 48 -6.18 0.03 -14.83
C LEU A 48 -6.26 -0.04 -13.30
N ALA A 49 -5.15 -0.37 -12.64
CA ALA A 49 -5.11 -0.54 -11.20
C ALA A 49 -3.94 0.25 -10.59
N PHE A 50 -4.28 1.17 -9.68
CA PHE A 50 -3.30 1.87 -8.84
C PHE A 50 -3.32 1.28 -7.44
N HIS A 51 -2.14 0.98 -6.92
CA HIS A 51 -1.96 0.49 -5.56
C HIS A 51 -0.73 1.13 -4.93
N GLN A 52 -0.54 0.85 -3.65
CA GLN A 52 0.56 1.39 -2.88
C GLN A 52 1.15 0.31 -1.98
N SER A 53 2.34 -0.19 -2.31
CA SER A 53 3.08 -1.10 -1.41
C SER A 53 3.80 -0.38 -0.28
N VAL A 54 4.25 0.84 -0.52
CA VAL A 54 5.01 1.68 0.42
C VAL A 54 4.48 3.10 0.38
N ASP A 55 4.36 3.74 1.55
CA ASP A 55 3.87 5.10 1.59
C ASP A 55 4.86 6.10 0.97
N ASN A 56 4.38 6.90 0.02
CA ASN A 56 5.20 7.88 -0.71
C ASN A 56 4.32 9.05 -1.20
N ASP A 57 4.32 10.13 -0.42
CA ASP A 57 3.52 11.33 -0.68
C ASP A 57 3.89 12.01 -2.01
N ARG A 58 5.16 11.97 -2.43
CA ARG A 58 5.60 12.58 -3.71
C ARG A 58 4.97 11.85 -4.90
N ASN A 59 4.99 10.52 -4.88
CA ASN A 59 4.44 9.72 -5.95
C ASN A 59 2.90 9.82 -5.99
N LYS A 60 2.25 9.82 -4.81
CA LYS A 60 0.81 10.11 -4.66
C LYS A 60 0.44 11.45 -5.28
N LEU A 61 1.20 12.50 -4.98
CA LEU A 61 0.97 13.84 -5.54
C LEU A 61 1.15 13.85 -7.06
N ASN A 62 2.17 13.16 -7.59
CA ASN A 62 2.36 13.03 -9.03
C ASN A 62 1.16 12.32 -9.69
N LEU A 63 0.69 11.21 -9.12
CA LEU A 63 -0.50 10.52 -9.62
C LEU A 63 -1.72 11.45 -9.55
N ALA A 64 -1.96 12.11 -8.42
CA ALA A 64 -3.08 13.04 -8.23
C ALA A 64 -3.12 14.13 -9.32
N GLN A 65 -1.97 14.76 -9.61
CA GLN A 65 -1.85 15.80 -10.63
C GLN A 65 -2.08 15.30 -12.06
N ASN A 66 -1.81 14.02 -12.32
CA ASN A 66 -1.91 13.44 -13.66
C ASN A 66 -3.09 12.48 -13.85
N PHE A 67 -3.87 12.19 -12.80
CA PHE A 67 -4.93 11.19 -12.82
C PHE A 67 -5.95 11.45 -13.94
N ASN A 68 -6.37 12.69 -14.04
CA ASN A 68 -7.32 13.16 -15.04
C ASN A 68 -6.79 13.03 -16.47
N TRP A 69 -5.50 13.27 -16.66
CA TRP A 69 -4.83 13.08 -17.95
C TRP A 69 -4.79 11.59 -18.30
N ILE A 70 -4.48 10.71 -17.34
CA ILE A 70 -4.41 9.26 -17.56
C ILE A 70 -5.78 8.73 -18.03
N LEU A 71 -6.86 9.10 -17.35
CA LEU A 71 -8.22 8.65 -17.69
C LEU A 71 -8.73 9.18 -19.03
N GLU A 72 -8.25 10.33 -19.50
CA GLU A 72 -8.62 10.87 -20.82
C GLU A 72 -7.86 10.23 -21.98
N ASN A 73 -6.63 9.80 -21.72
CA ASN A 73 -5.71 9.37 -22.77
C ASN A 73 -5.66 7.85 -22.92
N LEU A 74 -6.04 7.10 -21.88
CA LEU A 74 -6.19 5.66 -21.95
C LEU A 74 -7.65 5.28 -22.19
N LYS A 75 -7.86 4.32 -23.09
CA LYS A 75 -9.16 3.66 -23.27
C LYS A 75 -9.28 2.58 -22.20
N ILE A 76 -9.92 2.92 -21.08
CA ILE A 76 -10.00 2.03 -19.90
C ILE A 76 -11.41 1.45 -19.78
N HIS A 77 -11.51 0.15 -19.49
CA HIS A 77 -12.80 -0.51 -19.23
C HIS A 77 -13.15 -0.59 -17.73
N GLU A 78 -12.18 -0.97 -16.88
CA GLU A 78 -12.31 -1.02 -15.42
C GLU A 78 -11.19 -0.21 -14.73
N LEU A 79 -11.54 0.49 -13.65
CA LEU A 79 -10.59 1.17 -12.79
C LEU A 79 -10.58 0.62 -11.36
N TYR A 80 -9.40 0.35 -10.82
CA TYR A 80 -9.17 0.18 -9.39
C TYR A 80 -8.23 1.28 -8.89
N CYS A 81 -8.63 2.01 -7.85
CA CYS A 81 -7.79 2.99 -7.16
C CYS A 81 -7.73 2.67 -5.67
N GLY A 82 -6.67 1.97 -5.28
CA GLY A 82 -6.33 1.62 -3.90
C GLY A 82 -5.40 2.63 -3.23
N VAL A 83 -5.35 3.87 -3.71
CA VAL A 83 -4.40 4.90 -3.27
C VAL A 83 -5.17 6.12 -2.79
N ASP A 84 -4.82 6.58 -1.59
CA ASP A 84 -5.36 7.81 -1.03
C ASP A 84 -4.70 9.04 -1.68
N LEU A 85 -5.51 9.79 -2.44
CA LEU A 85 -5.06 10.91 -3.27
C LEU A 85 -5.60 12.21 -2.69
N PHE A 86 -4.72 13.22 -2.66
CA PHE A 86 -5.06 14.54 -2.14
C PHE A 86 -4.66 15.63 -3.10
N GLU A 87 -5.37 16.75 -3.02
CA GLU A 87 -5.01 18.01 -3.65
C GLU A 87 -4.78 19.09 -2.60
N GLN A 88 -3.94 20.07 -2.96
CA GLN A 88 -3.73 21.26 -2.16
C GLN A 88 -4.66 22.36 -2.68
N LYS A 89 -5.59 22.80 -1.83
CA LYS A 89 -6.55 23.86 -2.17
C LYS A 89 -6.40 25.04 -1.21
N MET A 90 -6.42 26.24 -1.77
CA MET A 90 -6.50 27.47 -0.99
C MET A 90 -7.96 27.67 -0.57
N VAL A 91 -8.22 27.69 0.74
CA VAL A 91 -9.55 27.84 1.33
C VAL A 91 -9.57 29.11 2.16
N ARG A 92 -10.68 29.84 2.11
CA ARG A 92 -10.89 31.02 2.95
C ARG A 92 -11.49 30.60 4.30
N THR A 93 -10.86 30.99 5.39
CA THR A 93 -11.35 30.70 6.75
C THR A 93 -12.58 31.57 7.08
N PRO A 94 -13.37 31.20 8.10
CA PRO A 94 -14.47 32.04 8.59
C PRO A 94 -14.03 33.46 9.00
N GLU A 95 -12.78 33.61 9.47
CA GLU A 95 -12.16 34.87 9.86
C GLU A 95 -11.68 35.69 8.64
N GLY A 96 -11.78 35.13 7.44
CA GLY A 96 -11.50 35.79 6.18
C GLY A 96 -10.07 35.63 5.66
N GLU A 97 -9.21 34.89 6.37
CA GLU A 97 -7.84 34.56 5.97
C GLU A 97 -7.80 33.44 4.92
N PHE A 98 -6.69 33.29 4.22
CA PHE A 98 -6.50 32.19 3.26
C PHE A 98 -5.49 31.18 3.82
N GLU A 99 -5.86 29.91 3.79
CA GLU A 99 -4.96 28.82 4.16
C GLU A 99 -4.93 27.74 3.08
N ILE A 100 -3.81 27.02 2.97
CA ILE A 100 -3.68 25.88 2.07
C ILE A 100 -4.04 24.62 2.84
N ARG A 101 -5.12 23.96 2.46
CA ARG A 101 -5.55 22.68 3.03
C ARG A 101 -5.23 21.53 2.08
N ARG A 102 -4.86 20.38 2.66
CA ARG A 102 -4.79 19.09 1.98
C ARG A 102 -6.19 18.47 2.04
N LEU A 103 -6.85 18.34 0.90
CA LEU A 103 -8.20 17.79 0.80
C LEU A 103 -8.20 16.52 -0.07
N PRO A 104 -9.07 15.53 0.21
CA PRO A 104 -9.21 14.36 -0.64
C PRO A 104 -9.51 14.76 -2.09
N LEU A 105 -8.78 14.18 -3.04
CA LEU A 105 -8.94 14.47 -4.46
C LEU A 105 -10.21 13.80 -4.97
N ARG A 106 -11.14 14.62 -5.48
CA ARG A 106 -12.35 14.14 -6.14
C ARG A 106 -12.03 13.57 -7.52
N LEU A 107 -12.47 12.33 -7.79
CA LEU A 107 -12.17 11.60 -9.03
C LEU A 107 -13.38 11.55 -9.98
N ASP A 108 -13.90 12.71 -10.40
CA ASP A 108 -15.12 12.80 -11.22
C ASP A 108 -15.10 11.95 -12.50
N LYS A 109 -13.93 11.83 -13.15
CA LYS A 109 -13.80 11.02 -14.37
C LYS A 109 -13.91 9.52 -14.11
N ALA A 110 -13.52 9.06 -12.92
CA ALA A 110 -13.68 7.66 -12.55
C ALA A 110 -15.16 7.26 -12.47
N LEU A 111 -16.01 8.17 -11.97
CA LEU A 111 -17.46 7.95 -11.85
C LEU A 111 -18.18 7.79 -13.19
N ARG A 112 -17.53 8.13 -14.31
CA ARG A 112 -18.07 7.97 -15.66
C ARG A 112 -17.78 6.59 -16.28
N LEU A 113 -16.99 5.76 -15.60
CA LEU A 113 -16.70 4.40 -16.04
C LEU A 113 -17.85 3.47 -15.65
N ASN A 114 -18.07 2.42 -16.46
CA ASN A 114 -19.07 1.41 -16.14
C ASN A 114 -18.65 0.55 -14.93
N HIS A 115 -17.35 0.37 -14.71
CA HIS A 115 -16.81 -0.47 -13.65
C HIS A 115 -15.68 0.25 -12.92
N PHE A 116 -15.87 0.51 -11.63
CA PHE A 116 -14.81 1.09 -10.82
C PHE A 116 -14.83 0.61 -9.37
N CYS A 117 -13.65 0.62 -8.76
CA CYS A 117 -13.42 0.38 -7.35
C CYS A 117 -12.50 1.48 -6.79
N LEU A 118 -12.99 2.21 -5.78
CA LEU A 118 -12.29 3.32 -5.14
C LEU A 118 -12.23 3.05 -3.63
N LYS A 119 -11.03 2.82 -3.08
CA LYS A 119 -10.87 2.45 -1.66
C LYS A 119 -10.85 3.61 -0.67
N HIS A 120 -10.50 4.81 -1.12
CA HIS A 120 -10.36 6.00 -0.30
C HIS A 120 -11.19 7.14 -0.91
N ALA A 121 -12.50 7.07 -0.70
CA ALA A 121 -13.47 7.92 -1.38
C ALA A 121 -14.29 8.76 -0.38
N THR A 122 -13.63 9.41 0.57
CA THR A 122 -14.29 10.28 1.57
C THR A 122 -15.00 11.47 0.94
N TRP A 123 -14.59 11.86 -0.27
CA TRP A 123 -15.24 12.87 -1.10
C TRP A 123 -16.51 12.40 -1.80
N PHE A 124 -16.82 11.09 -1.79
CA PHE A 124 -18.00 10.52 -2.46
C PHE A 124 -19.24 10.80 -1.62
N THR A 125 -20.23 11.45 -2.24
CA THR A 125 -21.39 11.98 -1.53
C THR A 125 -22.66 11.19 -1.81
N SER A 126 -23.68 11.39 -0.97
CA SER A 126 -25.05 10.91 -1.22
C SER A 126 -25.59 11.31 -2.60
N LYS A 127 -25.26 12.53 -3.06
CA LYS A 127 -25.61 12.99 -4.39
C LYS A 127 -24.97 12.12 -5.48
N ASP A 128 -23.69 11.80 -5.34
CA ASP A 128 -22.97 10.95 -6.30
C ASP A 128 -23.57 9.54 -6.36
N LEU A 129 -23.98 9.00 -5.21
CA LEU A 129 -24.69 7.71 -5.13
C LEU A 129 -26.02 7.75 -5.90
N MET A 130 -26.77 8.83 -5.78
CA MET A 130 -28.09 9.00 -6.39
C MET A 130 -28.01 9.25 -7.90
N GLU A 131 -26.92 9.87 -8.37
CA GLU A 131 -26.64 10.14 -9.79
C GLU A 131 -25.78 9.05 -10.44
N LEU A 132 -25.51 7.96 -9.73
CA LEU A 132 -24.60 6.90 -10.17
C LEU A 132 -25.09 6.23 -11.46
N TYR A 133 -24.29 6.35 -12.53
CA TYR A 133 -24.55 5.74 -13.83
C TYR A 133 -23.44 4.76 -14.22
N ALA A 134 -23.32 3.69 -13.44
CA ALA A 134 -22.33 2.63 -13.62
C ALA A 134 -22.99 1.25 -13.55
N ASP A 135 -22.34 0.23 -14.11
CA ASP A 135 -22.79 -1.16 -13.99
C ASP A 135 -22.28 -1.79 -12.68
N THR A 136 -21.07 -1.42 -12.26
CA THR A 136 -20.43 -1.90 -11.03
C THR A 136 -19.68 -0.75 -10.34
N ALA A 137 -20.05 -0.50 -9.09
CA ALA A 137 -19.36 0.45 -8.22
C ALA A 137 -18.98 -0.23 -6.90
N ILE A 138 -17.72 -0.10 -6.52
CA ILE A 138 -17.22 -0.54 -5.21
C ILE A 138 -16.55 0.67 -4.55
N ILE A 139 -17.10 1.13 -3.45
CA ILE A 139 -16.66 2.35 -2.76
C ILE A 139 -16.25 1.97 -1.34
N GLY A 140 -15.03 2.32 -0.95
CA GLY A 140 -14.52 2.20 0.42
C GLY A 140 -14.03 3.54 0.96
N GLY A 141 -13.83 3.60 2.29
CA GLY A 141 -13.35 4.79 2.97
C GLY A 141 -14.18 6.02 2.62
N ASN A 142 -15.50 5.92 2.83
CA ASN A 142 -16.51 6.93 2.45
C ASN A 142 -17.24 7.48 3.68
N GLU A 143 -17.99 8.56 3.50
CA GLU A 143 -18.76 9.23 4.57
C GLU A 143 -20.28 9.02 4.44
N LEU A 144 -20.74 8.06 3.62
CA LEU A 144 -22.17 7.80 3.44
C LEU A 144 -22.78 7.26 4.74
N THR A 145 -23.99 7.71 5.04
CA THR A 145 -24.72 7.24 6.21
C THR A 145 -25.71 6.12 5.87
N ALA A 146 -26.29 5.51 6.90
CA ALA A 146 -27.37 4.53 6.72
C ALA A 146 -28.59 5.16 6.03
N GLU A 147 -28.89 6.42 6.33
CA GLU A 147 -29.98 7.20 5.74
C GLU A 147 -29.75 7.47 4.25
N ASP A 148 -28.51 7.72 3.83
CA ASP A 148 -28.14 7.87 2.41
C ASP A 148 -28.43 6.59 1.63
N LEU A 149 -28.03 5.44 2.18
CA LEU A 149 -28.28 4.14 1.56
C LEU A 149 -29.78 3.77 1.55
N ASN A 150 -30.51 4.07 2.62
CA ASN A 150 -31.96 3.90 2.64
C ASN A 150 -32.65 4.75 1.57
N THR A 151 -32.22 6.02 1.43
CA THR A 151 -32.71 6.94 0.40
C THR A 151 -32.41 6.41 -1.00
N PHE A 152 -31.19 5.90 -1.22
CA PHE A 152 -30.83 5.22 -2.46
C PHE A 152 -31.75 4.04 -2.78
N LEU A 153 -32.03 3.14 -1.82
CA LEU A 153 -32.91 1.99 -2.04
C LEU A 153 -34.35 2.41 -2.38
N LYS A 154 -34.88 3.40 -1.64
CA LYS A 154 -36.20 3.99 -1.92
C LYS A 154 -36.26 4.65 -3.29
N ASN A 155 -35.20 5.33 -3.70
CA ASN A 155 -35.09 5.93 -5.02
C ASN A 155 -35.00 4.86 -6.12
N TRP A 156 -34.21 3.81 -5.90
CA TRP A 156 -34.10 2.69 -6.85
C TRP A 156 -35.46 2.01 -7.08
N LEU A 157 -36.26 1.81 -6.02
CA LEU A 157 -37.64 1.29 -6.12
C LEU A 157 -38.58 2.17 -6.95
N ASN A 158 -38.30 3.46 -7.06
CA ASN A 158 -39.11 4.41 -7.84
C ASN A 158 -38.47 4.75 -9.21
N SER A 159 -37.28 4.21 -9.48
CA SER A 159 -36.51 4.47 -10.69
C SER A 159 -36.90 3.51 -11.82
N THR A 160 -36.65 3.92 -13.05
CA THR A 160 -36.74 3.07 -14.25
C THR A 160 -35.37 2.64 -14.78
N SER A 161 -34.29 3.06 -14.10
CA SER A 161 -32.92 2.73 -14.50
C SER A 161 -32.56 1.29 -14.13
N ASN A 162 -32.00 0.58 -15.10
CA ASN A 162 -31.50 -0.80 -14.96
C ASN A 162 -29.98 -0.87 -15.11
N LYS A 163 -29.31 0.27 -15.02
CA LYS A 163 -27.87 0.38 -15.30
C LYS A 163 -27.05 -0.26 -14.17
N LEU A 164 -27.31 0.11 -12.93
CA LEU A 164 -26.59 -0.40 -11.78
C LEU A 164 -26.95 -1.84 -11.48
N CYS A 165 -25.97 -2.72 -11.67
CA CYS A 165 -26.12 -4.16 -11.41
C CYS A 165 -25.48 -4.58 -10.08
N TRP A 166 -24.42 -3.88 -9.66
CA TRP A 166 -23.59 -4.24 -8.51
C TRP A 166 -23.09 -2.99 -7.78
N LEU A 167 -23.40 -2.90 -6.49
CA LEU A 167 -22.94 -1.84 -5.60
C LEU A 167 -22.42 -2.44 -4.30
N GLU A 168 -21.18 -2.12 -3.95
CA GLU A 168 -20.58 -2.38 -2.63
C GLU A 168 -20.15 -1.07 -2.00
N ILE A 169 -20.60 -0.83 -0.77
CA ILE A 169 -20.17 0.29 0.07
C ILE A 169 -19.49 -0.31 1.31
N GLN A 170 -18.19 -0.08 1.44
CA GLN A 170 -17.35 -0.54 2.55
C GLN A 170 -17.18 0.57 3.57
N PHE A 171 -17.38 0.24 4.84
CA PHE A 171 -17.31 1.13 5.98
C PHE A 171 -16.11 0.78 6.85
N ASP A 172 -15.49 1.80 7.43
CA ASP A 172 -14.31 1.61 8.31
C ASP A 172 -14.70 1.15 9.72
N ALA A 173 -15.96 1.35 10.12
CA ALA A 173 -16.46 1.02 11.44
C ALA A 173 -17.69 0.11 11.37
N GLU A 174 -17.72 -0.89 12.25
CA GLU A 174 -18.90 -1.72 12.49
C GLU A 174 -19.99 -0.90 13.18
N ASP A 175 -21.23 -1.07 12.74
CA ASP A 175 -22.41 -0.44 13.33
C ASP A 175 -23.57 -1.43 13.26
N GLU A 176 -23.92 -1.97 14.43
CA GLU A 176 -24.97 -2.97 14.59
C GLU A 176 -26.37 -2.43 14.22
N GLU A 177 -26.60 -1.12 14.37
CA GLU A 177 -27.88 -0.50 14.04
C GLU A 177 -28.01 -0.11 12.57
N ARG A 178 -26.89 0.00 11.85
CA ARG A 178 -26.83 0.40 10.44
C ARG A 178 -27.80 -0.40 9.59
N LYS A 179 -27.87 -1.71 9.82
CA LYS A 179 -28.76 -2.61 9.09
C LYS A 179 -30.24 -2.24 9.23
N ALA A 180 -30.67 -1.94 10.45
CA ALA A 180 -32.04 -1.55 10.72
C ALA A 180 -32.37 -0.20 10.06
N LYS A 181 -31.46 0.77 10.17
CA LYS A 181 -31.61 2.12 9.56
C LYS A 181 -31.65 2.07 8.03
N ILE A 182 -30.74 1.32 7.39
CA ILE A 182 -30.70 1.15 5.92
C ILE A 182 -32.02 0.57 5.39
N THR A 183 -32.66 -0.31 6.16
CA THR A 183 -33.85 -1.06 5.70
C THR A 183 -35.18 -0.48 6.17
N GLU A 184 -35.15 0.64 6.89
CA GLU A 184 -36.34 1.26 7.47
C GLU A 184 -37.37 1.65 6.40
N GLY A 185 -38.60 1.17 6.58
CA GLY A 185 -39.73 1.46 5.69
C GLY A 185 -39.66 0.75 4.34
N LEU A 186 -38.83 -0.28 4.18
CA LEU A 186 -38.79 -1.12 2.99
C LEU A 186 -39.58 -2.42 3.20
N GLU A 187 -40.32 -2.85 2.17
CA GLU A 187 -40.95 -4.17 2.15
C GLU A 187 -39.92 -5.24 1.79
N LEU A 188 -39.36 -5.88 2.81
CA LEU A 188 -38.31 -6.89 2.65
C LEU A 188 -38.88 -8.31 2.65
N THR A 189 -38.39 -9.13 1.72
CA THR A 189 -38.59 -10.58 1.73
C THR A 189 -37.26 -11.32 1.80
N LEU A 190 -37.29 -12.62 2.10
CA LEU A 190 -36.07 -13.44 2.04
C LEU A 190 -35.56 -13.51 0.61
N SER A 191 -34.25 -13.36 0.42
CA SER A 191 -33.66 -13.40 -0.92
C SER A 191 -33.82 -14.78 -1.55
N SER A 192 -34.64 -14.84 -2.60
CA SER A 192 -34.79 -16.00 -3.47
C SER A 192 -33.46 -16.38 -4.12
N TYR A 193 -32.63 -15.39 -4.46
CA TYR A 193 -31.29 -15.60 -5.00
C TYR A 193 -30.37 -16.31 -4.01
N LYS A 194 -30.42 -15.93 -2.73
CA LYS A 194 -29.63 -16.57 -1.66
C LYS A 194 -30.10 -18.00 -1.35
N LEU A 195 -31.36 -18.34 -1.60
CA LEU A 195 -31.86 -19.72 -1.41
C LEU A 195 -31.16 -20.72 -2.35
N ILE A 196 -30.80 -20.25 -3.55
CA ILE A 196 -30.15 -21.07 -4.58
C ILE A 196 -28.64 -20.84 -4.68
N ASN A 197 -28.12 -19.72 -4.15
CA ASN A 197 -26.71 -19.36 -4.23
C ASN A 197 -26.16 -18.94 -2.86
N GLU A 198 -25.08 -19.59 -2.40
CA GLU A 198 -24.37 -19.19 -1.18
C GLU A 198 -23.43 -17.99 -1.41
N LYS A 199 -23.03 -17.78 -2.66
CA LYS A 199 -22.13 -16.71 -3.08
C LYS A 199 -22.53 -16.18 -4.46
N CYS A 200 -22.09 -14.98 -4.79
CA CYS A 200 -22.12 -14.47 -6.16
C CYS A 200 -20.72 -13.99 -6.57
N SER A 201 -20.47 -13.94 -7.86
CA SER A 201 -19.20 -13.45 -8.41
C SER A 201 -19.48 -12.37 -9.44
N CYS A 202 -18.71 -11.29 -9.38
CA CYS A 202 -18.64 -10.26 -10.39
C CYS A 202 -17.24 -10.29 -11.02
N PRO A 203 -17.10 -10.22 -12.36
CA PRO A 203 -15.78 -10.18 -13.01
C PRO A 203 -14.92 -9.00 -12.55
N TYR A 204 -15.59 -7.92 -12.14
CA TYR A 204 -15.02 -6.64 -11.74
C TYR A 204 -14.81 -6.51 -10.22
N ARG A 205 -15.24 -7.50 -9.42
CA ARG A 205 -14.94 -7.54 -7.98
C ARG A 205 -13.51 -8.04 -7.76
N ARG A 206 -12.58 -7.13 -7.96
CA ARG A 206 -11.14 -7.32 -7.84
C ARG A 206 -10.55 -6.14 -7.09
N PHE A 207 -9.72 -6.42 -6.08
CA PHE A 207 -9.11 -5.41 -5.22
C PHE A 207 -7.61 -5.26 -5.55
N GLU A 208 -6.73 -5.39 -4.56
CA GLU A 208 -5.28 -5.26 -4.75
C GLU A 208 -4.68 -6.32 -5.68
N SER A 209 -5.39 -7.44 -5.91
CA SER A 209 -4.95 -8.50 -6.81
C SER A 209 -5.82 -8.62 -8.05
N SER A 210 -5.32 -9.34 -9.06
CA SER A 210 -6.08 -9.71 -10.26
C SER A 210 -7.12 -10.81 -10.04
N LYS A 211 -7.11 -11.45 -8.85
CA LYS A 211 -8.05 -12.52 -8.49
C LYS A 211 -9.43 -11.93 -8.21
N ARG A 212 -10.44 -12.54 -8.81
CA ARG A 212 -11.86 -12.26 -8.53
C ARG A 212 -12.21 -12.78 -7.16
N VAL A 213 -12.81 -11.92 -6.33
CA VAL A 213 -13.22 -12.29 -4.98
C VAL A 213 -14.74 -12.46 -4.99
N PRO A 214 -15.27 -13.67 -4.75
CA PRO A 214 -16.72 -13.84 -4.63
C PRO A 214 -17.26 -13.08 -3.41
N PHE A 215 -18.50 -12.62 -3.49
CA PHE A 215 -19.24 -12.11 -2.34
C PHE A 215 -20.05 -13.26 -1.74
N GLU A 216 -19.85 -13.54 -0.46
CA GLU A 216 -20.57 -14.58 0.27
C GLU A 216 -21.81 -13.99 0.92
N PHE A 217 -22.97 -14.60 0.70
CA PHE A 217 -24.22 -14.07 1.22
C PHE A 217 -24.41 -14.40 2.71
N PRO A 218 -24.61 -13.39 3.56
CA PRO A 218 -25.05 -13.59 4.93
C PRO A 218 -26.38 -14.36 5.00
N ALA A 219 -26.59 -15.06 6.12
CA ALA A 219 -27.77 -15.90 6.31
C ALA A 219 -29.09 -15.12 6.16
N ASP A 220 -29.09 -13.85 6.57
CA ASP A 220 -30.23 -12.95 6.63
C ASP A 220 -30.35 -12.01 5.42
N THR A 221 -29.66 -12.32 4.32
CA THR A 221 -29.79 -11.62 3.03
C THR A 221 -31.26 -11.48 2.63
N LYS A 222 -31.64 -10.25 2.27
CA LYS A 222 -33.02 -9.88 1.90
C LYS A 222 -33.10 -9.50 0.43
N GLN A 223 -34.33 -9.33 -0.05
CA GLN A 223 -34.59 -8.72 -1.33
C GLN A 223 -35.72 -7.69 -1.22
N ILE A 224 -35.65 -6.71 -2.11
CA ILE A 224 -36.73 -5.78 -2.44
C ILE A 224 -37.16 -6.02 -3.89
N THR A 225 -38.43 -5.76 -4.19
CA THR A 225 -38.96 -5.94 -5.55
C THR A 225 -39.54 -4.62 -6.02
N ARG A 226 -39.07 -4.16 -7.17
CA ARG A 226 -39.55 -2.94 -7.80
C ARG A 226 -40.89 -3.17 -8.50
N ALA A 227 -41.64 -2.11 -8.77
CA ALA A 227 -42.96 -2.19 -9.40
C ALA A 227 -42.99 -2.88 -10.78
N ASP A 228 -41.86 -2.87 -11.50
CA ASP A 228 -41.70 -3.57 -12.78
C ASP A 228 -41.29 -5.05 -12.64
N GLY A 229 -41.19 -5.55 -11.41
CA GLY A 229 -40.81 -6.92 -11.08
C GLY A 229 -39.30 -7.16 -10.99
N GLU A 230 -38.46 -6.14 -11.18
CA GLU A 230 -37.02 -6.29 -11.00
C GLU A 230 -36.68 -6.48 -9.51
N ILE A 231 -35.80 -7.43 -9.22
CA ILE A 231 -35.44 -7.83 -7.85
C ILE A 231 -34.06 -7.28 -7.50
N GLY A 232 -33.99 -6.53 -6.41
CA GLY A 232 -32.74 -6.10 -5.79
C GLY A 232 -32.44 -6.94 -4.55
N THR A 233 -31.34 -7.68 -4.56
CA THR A 233 -30.79 -8.39 -3.40
C THR A 233 -30.00 -7.42 -2.54
N ILE A 234 -30.28 -7.42 -1.24
CA ILE A 234 -29.60 -6.61 -0.23
C ILE A 234 -28.93 -7.56 0.77
N ALA A 235 -27.61 -7.46 0.87
CA ALA A 235 -26.83 -8.13 1.91
C ALA A 235 -26.01 -7.12 2.70
N MET A 236 -25.78 -7.42 3.97
CA MET A 236 -24.97 -6.58 4.85
C MET A 236 -24.10 -7.48 5.72
N THR A 237 -22.79 -7.27 5.66
CA THR A 237 -21.80 -7.78 6.63
C THR A 237 -21.52 -6.69 7.68
N SER A 238 -20.58 -6.93 8.60
CA SER A 238 -20.24 -5.92 9.62
C SER A 238 -19.65 -4.63 9.02
N ASP A 239 -18.95 -4.76 7.89
CA ASP A 239 -18.22 -3.69 7.22
C ASP A 239 -18.75 -3.32 5.83
N THR A 240 -19.68 -4.08 5.26
CA THR A 240 -20.07 -3.90 3.85
C THR A 240 -21.58 -3.89 3.67
N PHE A 241 -22.10 -2.85 3.02
CA PHE A 241 -23.41 -2.88 2.38
C PHE A 241 -23.29 -3.35 0.94
N PHE A 242 -24.12 -4.31 0.56
CA PHE A 242 -24.16 -4.90 -0.76
C PHE A 242 -25.55 -4.81 -1.37
N PHE A 243 -25.61 -4.29 -2.59
CA PHE A 243 -26.82 -4.24 -3.40
C PHE A 243 -26.57 -4.81 -4.81
N HIS A 244 -27.42 -5.74 -5.21
CA HIS A 244 -27.25 -6.53 -6.44
C HIS A 244 -28.56 -6.79 -7.15
N VAL A 245 -28.60 -6.56 -8.46
CA VAL A 245 -29.83 -6.71 -9.27
C VAL A 245 -29.71 -7.85 -10.28
N LYS A 246 -28.59 -7.89 -11.03
CA LYS A 246 -28.37 -8.88 -12.10
C LYS A 246 -27.01 -9.51 -11.98
N ASN A 247 -26.95 -10.83 -12.16
CA ASN A 247 -25.66 -11.52 -12.22
C ASN A 247 -25.01 -11.30 -13.59
N THR A 248 -23.91 -10.55 -13.61
CA THR A 248 -23.08 -10.31 -14.79
C THR A 248 -21.81 -11.17 -14.79
N GLY A 249 -21.59 -12.00 -13.76
CA GLY A 249 -20.43 -12.87 -13.62
C GLY A 249 -20.73 -14.34 -13.86
N PRO A 250 -19.67 -15.19 -13.87
CA PRO A 250 -19.86 -16.63 -13.99
C PRO A 250 -20.77 -17.12 -12.85
N ILE A 251 -21.87 -17.77 -13.23
CA ILE A 251 -22.84 -18.38 -12.32
C ILE A 251 -22.04 -19.31 -11.40
N THR A 252 -21.95 -18.94 -10.13
CA THR A 252 -21.46 -19.86 -9.10
C THR A 252 -22.39 -21.06 -9.10
N PRO A 253 -21.86 -22.31 -9.04
CA PRO A 253 -22.71 -23.49 -9.07
C PRO A 253 -23.81 -23.36 -7.99
N PRO A 254 -25.07 -23.66 -8.33
CA PRO A 254 -26.16 -23.58 -7.37
C PRO A 254 -25.86 -24.44 -6.14
N LYS A 255 -26.41 -24.04 -5.00
CA LYS A 255 -26.32 -24.76 -3.73
C LYS A 255 -26.72 -26.22 -3.97
N VAL A 256 -25.83 -27.15 -3.63
CA VAL A 256 -26.18 -28.58 -3.63
C VAL A 256 -27.21 -28.78 -2.51
N PRO A 257 -28.39 -29.36 -2.78
CA PRO A 257 -29.39 -29.59 -1.73
C PRO A 257 -28.78 -30.43 -0.60
N ASP A 258 -29.06 -30.05 0.65
CA ASP A 258 -28.59 -30.78 1.82
C ASP A 258 -28.97 -32.26 1.70
N GLY A 259 -27.97 -33.15 1.72
CA GLY A 259 -28.16 -34.60 1.62
C GLY A 259 -28.06 -35.22 0.22
N VAL A 260 -27.91 -34.43 -0.86
CA VAL A 260 -27.66 -34.97 -2.20
C VAL A 260 -26.16 -35.16 -2.39
N ARG A 261 -25.71 -36.42 -2.41
CA ARG A 261 -24.33 -36.76 -2.74
C ARG A 261 -24.02 -36.27 -4.16
N PRO A 262 -22.96 -35.46 -4.38
CA PRO A 262 -22.55 -35.06 -5.72
C PRO A 262 -22.33 -36.32 -6.58
N PRO A 263 -22.66 -36.30 -7.89
CA PRO A 263 -22.30 -37.38 -8.80
C PRO A 263 -20.80 -37.66 -8.71
N ASP A 264 -20.39 -38.92 -8.75
CA ASP A 264 -18.98 -39.31 -8.57
C ASP A 264 -18.06 -38.61 -9.57
N SER A 265 -18.55 -38.27 -10.77
CA SER A 265 -17.83 -37.47 -11.76
C SER A 265 -17.46 -36.06 -11.27
N VAL A 266 -18.36 -35.38 -10.56
CA VAL A 266 -18.13 -34.05 -9.96
C VAL A 266 -17.19 -34.18 -8.77
N ARG A 267 -17.33 -35.24 -7.97
CA ARG A 267 -16.46 -35.51 -6.82
C ARG A 267 -15.02 -35.77 -7.25
N ILE A 268 -14.82 -36.58 -8.29
CA ILE A 268 -13.49 -36.84 -8.86
C ILE A 268 -12.86 -35.56 -9.41
N VAL A 269 -13.65 -34.68 -10.04
CA VAL A 269 -13.15 -33.39 -10.53
C VAL A 269 -12.80 -32.46 -9.37
N GLN A 270 -13.63 -32.39 -8.32
CA GLN A 270 -13.34 -31.60 -7.11
C GLN A 270 -12.11 -32.12 -6.37
N GLU A 271 -12.00 -33.43 -6.14
CA GLU A 271 -10.84 -34.06 -5.51
C GLU A 271 -9.55 -33.81 -6.33
N ARG A 272 -9.61 -33.94 -7.67
CA ARG A 272 -8.50 -33.58 -8.55
C ARG A 272 -8.15 -32.10 -8.49
N MET A 273 -9.14 -31.21 -8.43
CA MET A 273 -8.91 -29.77 -8.37
C MET A 273 -8.35 -29.35 -6.99
N HIS A 274 -8.74 -30.03 -5.91
CA HIS A 274 -8.14 -29.88 -4.60
C HIS A 274 -6.69 -30.37 -4.57
N LEU A 275 -6.39 -31.51 -5.20
CA LEU A 275 -5.03 -32.01 -5.36
C LEU A 275 -4.15 -31.04 -6.16
N VAL A 276 -4.63 -30.55 -7.30
CA VAL A 276 -3.91 -29.56 -8.12
C VAL A 276 -3.69 -28.25 -7.37
N ASN A 277 -4.70 -27.77 -6.63
CA ASN A 277 -4.55 -26.56 -5.82
C ASN A 277 -3.59 -26.77 -4.64
N ALA A 278 -3.58 -27.95 -4.02
CA ALA A 278 -2.64 -28.30 -2.96
C ALA A 278 -1.21 -28.42 -3.49
N GLU A 279 -1.01 -29.04 -4.65
CA GLU A 279 0.30 -29.10 -5.33
C GLU A 279 0.79 -27.70 -5.72
N ARG A 280 -0.10 -26.85 -6.24
CA ARG A 280 0.25 -25.47 -6.58
C ARG A 280 0.64 -24.67 -5.34
N LEU A 281 -0.11 -24.81 -4.25
CA LEU A 281 0.21 -24.16 -2.98
C LEU A 281 1.53 -24.68 -2.40
N HIS A 282 1.78 -25.98 -2.49
CA HIS A 282 3.05 -26.58 -2.07
C HIS A 282 4.23 -26.02 -2.87
N HIS A 283 4.08 -25.86 -4.18
CA HIS A 283 5.10 -25.28 -5.04
C HIS A 283 5.34 -23.79 -4.70
N GLU A 284 4.27 -23.04 -4.45
CA GLU A 284 4.35 -21.63 -4.05
C GLU A 284 5.05 -21.47 -2.68
N LEU A 285 4.77 -22.38 -1.73
CA LEU A 285 5.45 -22.44 -0.44
C LEU A 285 6.93 -22.81 -0.59
N MET A 286 7.29 -23.75 -1.47
CA MET A 286 8.71 -24.05 -1.76
C MET A 286 9.45 -22.84 -2.35
N TYR A 287 8.83 -22.11 -3.28
CA TYR A 287 9.44 -20.90 -3.85
C TYR A 287 9.65 -19.84 -2.77
N ARG A 288 8.64 -19.58 -1.92
CA ARG A 288 8.79 -18.63 -0.82
C ARG A 288 9.85 -19.05 0.19
N GLN A 289 9.94 -20.34 0.50
CA GLN A 289 10.99 -20.85 1.39
C GLN A 289 12.38 -20.64 0.79
N PHE A 290 12.53 -20.89 -0.51
CA PHE A 290 13.78 -20.64 -1.22
C PHE A 290 14.17 -19.16 -1.23
N GLU A 291 13.21 -18.25 -1.44
CA GLU A 291 13.43 -16.80 -1.36
C GLU A 291 13.84 -16.37 0.05
N MET A 292 13.17 -16.88 1.09
CA MET A 292 13.50 -16.61 2.49
C MET A 292 14.92 -17.09 2.83
N ASP A 293 15.30 -18.30 2.41
CA ASP A 293 16.65 -18.83 2.62
C ASP A 293 17.71 -17.98 1.92
N ASN A 294 17.40 -17.46 0.73
CA ASN A 294 18.31 -16.59 -0.02
C ASN A 294 18.46 -15.22 0.65
N LEU A 295 17.35 -14.62 1.10
CA LEU A 295 17.36 -13.36 1.86
C LEU A 295 18.13 -13.52 3.18
N GLN A 296 17.96 -14.64 3.88
CA GLN A 296 18.71 -14.93 5.11
C GLN A 296 20.21 -15.05 4.84
N ARG A 297 20.62 -15.67 3.73
CA ARG A 297 22.03 -15.73 3.31
C ARG A 297 22.60 -14.36 2.99
N ILE A 298 21.84 -13.50 2.32
CA ILE A 298 22.25 -12.12 2.01
C ILE A 298 22.40 -11.33 3.31
N LEU A 299 21.42 -11.41 4.22
CA LEU A 299 21.45 -10.74 5.51
C LEU A 299 22.66 -11.17 6.34
N ASN A 300 22.93 -12.48 6.42
CA ASN A 300 24.09 -13.00 7.15
C ASN A 300 25.41 -12.51 6.56
N LYS A 301 25.53 -12.43 5.21
CA LYS A 301 26.71 -11.89 4.52
C LYS A 301 26.90 -10.39 4.79
N GLU A 302 25.84 -9.60 4.75
CA GLU A 302 25.87 -8.17 5.07
C GLU A 302 26.25 -7.93 6.53
N GLN A 303 25.71 -8.71 7.46
CA GLN A 303 26.08 -8.65 8.88
C GLN A 303 27.55 -8.99 9.11
N THR A 304 28.05 -10.08 8.54
CA THR A 304 29.49 -10.44 8.68
C THR A 304 30.39 -9.37 8.06
N LYS A 305 30.01 -8.81 6.91
CA LYS A 305 30.76 -7.74 6.26
C LYS A 305 30.80 -6.46 7.12
N SER A 306 29.66 -6.03 7.64
CA SER A 306 29.57 -4.88 8.55
C SER A 306 30.43 -5.07 9.81
N GLN A 307 30.39 -6.26 10.39
CA GLN A 307 31.15 -6.58 11.62
C GLN A 307 32.65 -6.61 11.36
N THR A 308 33.07 -7.14 10.20
CA THR A 308 34.49 -7.14 9.78
C THR A 308 34.99 -5.72 9.50
N GLU A 309 34.18 -4.89 8.84
CA GLU A 309 34.52 -3.48 8.58
C GLU A 309 34.61 -2.65 9.87
N GLU A 310 33.76 -2.93 10.87
CA GLU A 310 33.80 -2.29 12.18
C GLU A 310 35.04 -2.71 13.00
N ASP A 311 35.37 -4.00 13.01
CA ASP A 311 36.59 -4.53 13.64
C ASP A 311 37.86 -3.95 13.02
N ASP A 312 37.93 -3.81 11.70
CA ASP A 312 39.06 -3.19 11.02
C ASP A 312 39.19 -1.69 11.35
N ARG A 313 38.07 -0.98 11.48
CA ARG A 313 38.06 0.42 11.93
C ARG A 313 38.55 0.54 13.39
N LEU A 314 38.13 -0.35 14.27
CA LEU A 314 38.57 -0.38 15.66
C LEU A 314 40.06 -0.71 15.79
N ARG A 315 40.55 -1.71 15.04
CA ARG A 315 41.98 -2.05 14.98
C ARG A 315 42.83 -0.89 14.49
N LYS A 316 42.36 -0.15 13.48
CA LYS A 316 43.05 1.05 12.98
C LYS A 316 43.12 2.15 14.04
N ARG A 317 41.99 2.47 14.69
CA ARG A 317 41.95 3.45 15.78
C ARG A 317 42.87 3.05 16.94
N HIS A 318 42.88 1.78 17.32
CA HIS A 318 43.75 1.29 18.39
C HIS A 318 45.23 1.46 18.04
N LYS A 319 45.65 1.10 16.81
CA LYS A 319 47.03 1.32 16.34
C LYS A 319 47.43 2.79 16.32
N ASP A 320 46.50 3.68 15.97
CA ASP A 320 46.76 5.11 15.94
C ASP A 320 46.83 5.70 17.37
N LEU A 321 46.01 5.18 18.29
CA LEU A 321 46.05 5.54 19.71
C LEU A 321 47.36 5.10 20.37
N VAL A 322 47.82 3.86 20.12
CA VAL A 322 49.10 3.35 20.61
C VAL A 322 50.26 4.20 20.11
N ARG A 323 50.29 4.51 18.81
CA ARG A 323 51.32 5.42 18.24
C ARG A 323 51.29 6.81 18.85
N HIS A 324 50.11 7.31 19.21
CA HIS A 324 49.98 8.60 19.89
C HIS A 324 50.54 8.53 21.32
N LEU A 325 50.20 7.47 22.07
CA LEU A 325 50.69 7.26 23.44
C LEU A 325 52.21 7.07 23.48
N ASP A 326 52.79 6.28 22.57
CA ASP A 326 54.25 6.10 22.47
C ASP A 326 54.97 7.43 22.20
N LYS A 327 54.36 8.30 21.38
CA LYS A 327 54.90 9.63 21.08
C LYS A 327 54.86 10.56 22.30
N GLU A 328 53.80 10.48 23.12
CA GLU A 328 53.69 11.26 24.36
C GLU A 328 54.63 10.73 25.45
N LEU A 329 54.77 9.40 25.59
CA LEU A 329 55.76 8.77 26.46
C LEU A 329 57.19 9.21 26.10
N GLY A 330 57.55 9.17 24.83
CA GLY A 330 58.88 9.64 24.38
C GLY A 330 59.12 11.15 24.62
N LYS A 331 58.08 11.98 24.70
CA LYS A 331 58.21 13.39 25.11
C LYS A 331 58.42 13.52 26.62
N LEU A 332 57.70 12.74 27.41
CA LEU A 332 57.83 12.73 28.86
C LEU A 332 59.22 12.24 29.30
N GLU A 333 59.74 11.17 28.69
CA GLU A 333 61.10 10.68 28.94
C GLU A 333 62.15 11.74 28.61
N LYS A 334 62.02 12.43 27.46
CA LYS A 334 62.92 13.54 27.10
C LYS A 334 62.85 14.70 28.08
N ASN A 335 61.65 15.04 28.57
CA ASN A 335 61.47 16.07 29.59
C ASN A 335 62.08 15.66 30.94
N GLU A 336 61.98 14.38 31.30
CA GLU A 336 62.56 13.85 32.55
C GLU A 336 64.08 13.81 32.48
N VAL A 337 64.65 13.37 31.36
CA VAL A 337 66.10 13.44 31.10
C VAL A 337 66.59 14.89 31.16
N GLY A 338 65.89 15.82 30.50
CA GLY A 338 66.22 17.25 30.58
C GLY A 338 66.10 17.83 32.00
N ARG A 339 65.18 17.32 32.83
CA ARG A 339 65.08 17.68 34.25
C ARG A 339 66.25 17.14 35.07
N ARG A 340 66.65 15.88 34.86
CA ARG A 340 67.79 15.27 35.56
C ARG A 340 69.10 15.99 35.23
N GLU A 341 69.36 16.28 33.95
CA GLU A 341 70.54 17.04 33.52
C GLU A 341 70.57 18.46 34.07
N ARG A 342 69.41 19.07 34.35
CA ARG A 342 69.32 20.39 34.96
C ARG A 342 69.63 20.35 36.45
N VAL A 343 69.09 19.37 37.17
CA VAL A 343 69.38 19.14 38.60
C VAL A 343 70.87 18.81 38.81
N GLU A 344 71.47 18.03 37.92
CA GLU A 344 72.89 17.69 37.98
C GLU A 344 73.79 18.91 37.74
N ARG A 345 73.44 19.78 36.78
CA ARG A 345 74.11 21.07 36.58
C ARG A 345 73.96 22.01 37.76
N GLU A 346 72.77 22.09 38.36
CA GLU A 346 72.53 22.90 39.56
C GLU A 346 73.32 22.37 40.77
N GLY A 347 73.43 21.04 40.92
CA GLY A 347 74.27 20.40 41.93
C GLY A 347 75.76 20.75 41.78
N GLN A 348 76.30 20.72 40.55
CA GLN A 348 77.68 21.11 40.27
C GLN A 348 77.95 22.60 40.57
N VAL A 349 76.96 23.48 40.34
CA VAL A 349 77.06 24.91 40.68
C VAL A 349 77.07 25.13 42.19
N VAL A 350 76.25 24.39 42.93
CA VAL A 350 76.24 24.45 44.41
C VAL A 350 77.55 23.94 44.99
N GLU A 351 78.10 22.84 44.46
CA GLU A 351 79.39 22.29 44.89
C GLU A 351 80.55 23.25 44.60
N ALA A 352 80.56 23.90 43.43
CA ALA A 352 81.51 24.97 43.10
C ALA A 352 81.38 26.18 44.05
N ALA A 353 80.16 26.59 44.39
CA ALA A 353 79.91 27.69 45.33
C ALA A 353 80.36 27.35 46.77
N MET A 354 80.17 26.10 47.21
CA MET A 354 80.65 25.63 48.52
C MET A 354 82.18 25.57 48.58
N ASN A 355 82.84 25.14 47.49
CA ASN A 355 84.31 25.17 47.41
C ASN A 355 84.86 26.60 47.45
N VAL A 356 84.21 27.56 46.79
CA VAL A 356 84.58 28.99 46.87
C VAL A 356 84.36 29.55 48.28
N ALA A 357 83.25 29.22 48.94
CA ALA A 357 82.97 29.63 50.31
C ALA A 357 83.96 29.02 51.33
N GLY A 358 84.38 27.77 51.12
CA GLY A 358 85.43 27.12 51.93
C GLY A 358 86.80 27.78 51.78
N VAL A 359 87.17 28.21 50.58
CA VAL A 359 88.41 28.96 50.32
C VAL A 359 88.35 30.37 50.97
N ILE A 360 87.20 31.03 50.97
CA ILE A 360 87.01 32.34 51.62
C ILE A 360 87.03 32.20 53.15
N ALA A 361 86.46 31.14 53.72
CA ALA A 361 86.47 30.87 55.15
C ALA A 361 87.89 30.56 55.68
N MET A 362 88.72 29.87 54.88
CA MET A 362 90.13 29.62 55.24
C MET A 362 91.02 30.88 55.17
N ASN A 363 90.66 31.87 54.36
CA ASN A 363 91.40 33.14 54.27
C ASN A 363 91.03 34.18 55.35
N ASN A 364 89.99 33.92 56.17
CA ASN A 364 89.54 34.81 57.24
C ASN A 364 89.92 34.33 58.65
N ILE A 365 90.77 33.30 58.77
CA ILE A 365 91.39 32.88 60.04
C ILE A 365 92.87 33.27 59.97
N HIS A 366 93.16 34.57 60.16
CA HIS A 366 94.46 35.07 60.61
C HIS A 366 94.31 36.41 61.32
#